data_AF-A0A3D4XI06-F1
#
_entry.id   AF-A0A3D4XI06-F1
#
_cell.length_a   1.000
_cell.length_b   1.000
_cell.length_c   1.000
_cell.angle_alpha   90.00
_cell.angle_beta   90.00
_cell.angle_gamma   90.00
#
_symmetry.space_group_name_H-M   'P 1'
#
loop_
_entity.id
_entity.type
_entity.pdbx_description
1 polymer ?
#
loop_
_entity_poly.entity_id
_entity_poly.type
_entity_poly.pdbx_seq_one_letter_code
_entity_poly.pdbx_strand_id
1 'polypeptide(L)'
;MSNLEEISLDEWLSVLKPYQINSIKTLINIHGEDKAAEIWISANGPSNIAQFGGIHQSTQPFFDNFKTEFKKFICGHPDYDSYRIQLNSESKVINTIYVSVISAAIGATLGFAAALLAPAVAILLSAVGKMGIKAYCTGFNTDPPVIIKRDE
;
A
#
# COMPACT_ATOMS: atom_id res chain seq x y z
N MET A 1 0.12 6.74 14.93
CA MET A 1 0.81 5.59 14.30
C MET A 1 2.07 5.32 15.07
N SER A 2 1.94 4.60 16.19
CA SER A 2 3.06 4.18 17.03
C SER A 2 3.11 2.65 16.91
N ASN A 3 4.29 2.04 16.83
CA ASN A 3 4.54 0.58 16.78
C ASN A 3 4.64 -0.11 15.40
N LEU A 4 4.91 0.60 14.29
CA LEU A 4 5.22 -0.07 13.01
C LEU A 4 6.61 -0.74 12.99
N GLU A 5 7.55 -0.25 13.81
CA GLU A 5 8.97 -0.60 13.75
C GLU A 5 9.30 -1.94 14.43
N GLU A 6 8.39 -2.49 15.23
CA GLU A 6 8.58 -3.74 15.98
C GLU A 6 7.99 -4.97 15.29
N ILE A 7 7.23 -4.77 14.21
CA ILE A 7 6.46 -5.84 13.56
C ILE A 7 7.29 -6.45 12.42
N SER A 8 7.51 -7.76 12.48
CA SER A 8 8.23 -8.50 11.46
C SER A 8 7.43 -8.66 10.16
N LEU A 9 8.12 -8.95 9.05
CA LEU A 9 7.48 -9.26 7.77
C LEU A 9 6.48 -10.43 7.91
N ASP A 10 6.84 -11.47 8.65
CA ASP A 10 5.96 -12.63 8.85
C ASP A 10 4.68 -12.27 9.61
N GLU A 11 4.78 -11.38 10.59
CA GLU A 11 3.63 -10.86 11.32
C GLU A 11 2.74 -9.98 10.44
N TRP A 12 3.32 -9.16 9.55
CA TRP A 12 2.56 -8.40 8.56
C TRP A 12 1.82 -9.31 7.57
N LEU A 13 2.47 -10.38 7.12
CA LEU A 13 1.89 -11.32 6.16
C LEU A 13 0.89 -12.30 6.81
N SER A 14 0.94 -12.49 8.13
CA SER A 14 0.06 -13.42 8.86
C SER A 14 -1.44 -13.12 8.70
N VAL A 15 -1.79 -11.88 8.33
CA VAL A 15 -3.17 -11.44 8.10
C VAL A 15 -3.72 -11.88 6.74
N LEU A 16 -2.86 -12.37 5.85
CA LEU A 16 -3.20 -12.77 4.48
C LEU A 16 -3.58 -14.25 4.43
N LYS A 17 -4.21 -14.67 3.33
CA LYS A 17 -4.52 -16.08 3.11
C LYS A 17 -3.23 -16.89 2.89
N PRO A 18 -3.12 -18.14 3.38
CA PRO A 18 -1.89 -18.93 3.27
C PRO A 18 -1.29 -19.03 1.86
N TYR A 19 -2.14 -19.14 0.82
CA TYR A 19 -1.66 -19.18 -0.56
C TYR A 19 -0.99 -17.87 -0.99
N GLN A 20 -1.47 -16.71 -0.50
CA GLN A 20 -0.90 -15.41 -0.82
C GLN A 20 0.49 -15.27 -0.19
N ILE A 21 0.65 -15.72 1.06
CA ILE A 21 1.90 -15.61 1.82
C ILE A 21 3.06 -16.26 1.05
N ASN A 22 2.88 -17.48 0.55
CA ASN A 22 3.94 -18.21 -0.15
C ASN A 22 4.35 -17.52 -1.47
N SER A 23 3.37 -17.06 -2.25
CA SER A 23 3.64 -16.30 -3.48
C SER A 23 4.38 -14.99 -3.18
N ILE A 24 3.96 -14.27 -2.13
CA ILE A 24 4.57 -13.00 -1.74
C ILE A 24 6.00 -13.19 -1.24
N LYS A 25 6.25 -14.15 -0.35
CA LYS A 25 7.62 -14.46 0.11
C LYS A 25 8.55 -14.78 -1.05
N THR A 26 8.05 -15.51 -2.04
CA THR A 26 8.81 -15.81 -3.27
C THR A 26 9.14 -14.53 -4.04
N LEU A 27 8.15 -13.65 -4.26
CA LEU A 27 8.37 -12.38 -4.93
C LEU A 27 9.35 -11.47 -4.19
N ILE A 28 9.25 -11.38 -2.86
CA ILE A 28 10.17 -10.59 -2.02
C ILE A 28 11.59 -11.14 -2.12
N ASN A 29 11.77 -12.46 -2.06
CA ASN A 29 13.09 -13.08 -2.14
C ASN A 29 13.77 -12.84 -3.49
N ILE A 30 13.00 -12.76 -4.58
CA ILE A 30 13.54 -12.57 -5.92
C ILE A 30 13.76 -11.08 -6.23
N HIS A 31 12.86 -10.19 -5.80
CA HIS A 31 12.80 -8.81 -6.29
C HIS A 31 12.91 -7.73 -5.19
N GLY A 32 12.86 -8.11 -3.92
CA GLY A 32 12.73 -7.17 -2.80
C GLY A 32 11.30 -6.68 -2.57
N GLU A 33 11.05 -5.99 -1.45
CA GLU A 33 9.70 -5.62 -0.99
C GLU A 33 8.96 -4.68 -1.95
N ASP A 34 9.59 -3.58 -2.38
CA ASP A 34 8.93 -2.57 -3.23
C ASP A 34 8.53 -3.16 -4.59
N LYS A 35 9.45 -3.92 -5.22
CA LYS A 35 9.18 -4.55 -6.51
C LYS A 35 8.22 -5.73 -6.39
N ALA A 36 8.22 -6.47 -5.28
CA ALA A 36 7.23 -7.50 -5.02
C ALA A 36 5.81 -6.92 -4.89
N ALA A 37 5.65 -5.77 -4.22
CA ALA A 37 4.37 -5.07 -4.13
C ALA A 37 3.88 -4.60 -5.52
N GLU A 38 4.79 -4.08 -6.35
CA GLU A 38 4.49 -3.69 -7.74
C GLU A 38 4.00 -4.88 -8.58
N ILE A 39 4.71 -6.01 -8.52
CA ILE A 39 4.34 -7.22 -9.26
C ILE A 39 2.99 -7.75 -8.77
N TRP A 40 2.76 -7.77 -7.45
CA TRP A 40 1.48 -8.22 -6.88
C TRP A 40 0.31 -7.39 -7.38
N ILE A 41 0.43 -6.06 -7.28
CA ILE A 41 -0.62 -5.14 -7.73
C ILE A 41 -0.83 -5.24 -9.23
N SER A 42 0.25 -5.30 -10.02
CA SER A 42 0.16 -5.40 -11.48
C SER A 42 -0.54 -6.68 -11.93
N ALA A 43 -0.33 -7.79 -11.22
CA ALA A 43 -0.97 -9.06 -11.52
C ALA A 43 -2.47 -9.09 -11.17
N ASN A 44 -2.93 -8.20 -10.29
CA ASN A 44 -4.30 -8.19 -9.78
C ASN A 44 -5.07 -6.89 -10.08
N GLY A 45 -4.42 -5.90 -10.73
CA GLY A 45 -4.96 -4.56 -10.99
C GLY A 45 -6.22 -4.57 -11.85
N PRO A 46 -6.87 -3.40 -12.02
CA PRO A 46 -8.08 -3.28 -12.81
C PRO A 46 -7.94 -3.90 -14.20
N SER A 47 -8.86 -4.79 -14.58
CA SER A 47 -8.85 -5.59 -15.81
C SER A 47 -8.92 -4.77 -17.11
N ASN A 48 -9.17 -3.46 -17.00
CA ASN A 48 -9.10 -2.49 -18.08
C ASN A 48 -7.66 -2.07 -18.46
N ILE A 49 -6.63 -2.59 -17.78
CA ILE A 49 -5.22 -2.50 -18.19
C ILE A 49 -4.72 -3.92 -18.47
N ALA A 50 -5.19 -4.47 -19.60
CA ALA A 50 -4.80 -5.71 -20.27
C ALA A 50 -4.40 -6.93 -19.39
N GLN A 51 -5.32 -7.89 -19.23
CA GLN A 51 -4.96 -9.27 -18.93
C GLN A 51 -5.31 -10.20 -20.11
N PHE A 52 -4.31 -11.01 -20.47
CA PHE A 52 -4.23 -12.06 -21.50
C PHE A 52 -4.33 -11.67 -22.99
N GLY A 53 -3.15 -11.69 -23.65
CA GLY A 53 -3.00 -11.90 -25.10
C GLY A 53 -2.82 -10.67 -25.99
N GLY A 54 -2.88 -9.45 -25.45
CA GLY A 54 -2.75 -8.20 -26.21
C GLY A 54 -1.81 -7.20 -25.54
N ILE A 55 -1.16 -6.38 -26.37
CA ILE A 55 -0.11 -5.39 -26.08
C ILE A 55 -0.16 -4.85 -24.63
N HIS A 56 0.94 -5.07 -23.89
CA HIS A 56 1.19 -4.56 -22.54
C HIS A 56 0.89 -3.05 -22.47
N GLN A 57 -0.28 -2.67 -21.96
CA GLN A 57 -0.44 -1.35 -21.36
C GLN A 57 0.21 -1.42 -19.98
N SER A 58 1.14 -0.51 -19.74
CA SER A 58 1.93 -0.47 -18.52
C SER A 58 1.02 -0.38 -17.29
N THR A 59 1.15 -1.31 -16.34
CA THR A 59 0.48 -1.25 -15.03
C THR A 59 1.18 -0.27 -14.08
N GLN A 60 2.33 0.30 -14.50
CA GLN A 60 3.12 1.27 -13.73
C GLN A 60 2.29 2.45 -13.22
N PRO A 61 1.43 3.11 -14.04
CA PRO A 61 0.65 4.25 -13.58
C PRO A 61 -0.29 3.89 -12.42
N PHE A 62 -0.83 2.67 -12.39
CA PHE A 62 -1.67 2.23 -11.27
C PHE A 62 -0.83 2.02 -10.01
N PHE A 63 0.31 1.36 -10.13
CA PHE A 63 1.21 1.17 -8.99
C PHE A 63 1.74 2.51 -8.44
N ASP A 64 2.08 3.45 -9.32
CA ASP A 64 2.54 4.79 -8.93
C ASP A 64 1.44 5.57 -8.19
N ASN A 65 0.19 5.48 -8.66
CA ASN A 65 -0.96 6.06 -7.97
C ASN A 65 -1.18 5.40 -6.60
N PHE A 66 -1.14 4.07 -6.54
CA PHE A 66 -1.21 3.33 -5.28
C PHE A 66 -0.11 3.74 -4.30
N LYS A 67 1.14 3.84 -4.76
CA LYS A 67 2.28 4.23 -3.94
C LYS A 67 2.15 5.67 -3.46
N THR A 68 1.58 6.55 -4.28
CA THR A 68 1.26 7.94 -3.91
C THR A 68 0.21 7.99 -2.80
N GLU A 69 -0.90 7.28 -2.94
CA GLU A 69 -1.95 7.22 -1.92
C GLU A 69 -1.46 6.52 -0.63
N PHE A 70 -0.66 5.46 -0.76
CA PHE A 70 -0.01 4.82 0.38
C PHE A 70 0.91 5.79 1.12
N LYS A 71 1.76 6.55 0.39
CA LYS A 71 2.64 7.54 0.99
C LYS A 71 1.86 8.66 1.69
N LYS A 72 0.79 9.18 1.05
CA LYS A 72 -0.14 10.15 1.67
C LYS A 72 -0.72 9.63 2.98
N PHE A 73 -1.20 8.38 2.98
CA PHE A 73 -1.74 7.76 4.19
C PHE A 73 -0.68 7.67 5.29
N ILE A 74 0.50 7.11 5.02
CA ILE A 74 1.56 6.90 6.01
C ILE A 74 2.10 8.24 6.53
N CYS A 75 2.26 9.23 5.66
CA CYS A 75 2.90 10.51 5.98
C CYS A 75 1.94 11.59 6.51
N GLY A 76 0.64 11.29 6.65
CA GLY A 76 -0.29 12.16 7.38
C GLY A 76 -0.94 13.22 6.52
N HIS A 77 -1.25 12.89 5.28
CA HIS A 77 -2.06 13.76 4.43
C HIS A 77 -3.50 13.90 4.99
N PRO A 78 -4.08 15.11 4.99
CA PRO A 78 -5.41 15.36 5.58
C PRO A 78 -6.54 14.48 5.04
N ASP A 79 -6.46 14.09 3.75
CA ASP A 79 -7.43 13.18 3.11
C ASP A 79 -7.66 11.87 3.90
N TYR A 80 -6.67 11.46 4.71
CA TYR A 80 -6.70 10.21 5.45
C TYR A 80 -6.83 10.37 6.97
N ASP A 81 -7.03 11.58 7.49
CA ASP A 81 -7.07 11.84 8.94
C ASP A 81 -8.13 11.00 9.66
N SER A 82 -9.33 10.91 9.09
CA SER A 82 -10.44 10.13 9.66
C SER A 82 -10.14 8.64 9.75
N TYR A 83 -9.37 8.09 8.80
CA TYR A 83 -8.91 6.70 8.82
C TYR A 83 -7.74 6.51 9.78
N ARG A 84 -6.80 7.46 9.82
CA ARG A 84 -5.63 7.41 10.71
C ARG A 84 -6.02 7.47 12.18
N ILE A 85 -7.07 8.21 12.54
CA ILE A 85 -7.60 8.25 13.91
C ILE A 85 -8.03 6.86 14.38
N GLN A 86 -8.59 6.03 13.48
CA GLN A 86 -9.04 4.66 13.81
C GLN A 86 -7.87 3.72 14.11
N LEU A 87 -6.64 4.06 13.72
CA LEU A 87 -5.45 3.24 13.91
C LEU A 87 -4.79 3.39 15.29
N ASN A 88 -5.31 4.25 16.17
CA ASN A 88 -4.81 4.41 17.53
C ASN A 88 -5.33 3.29 18.45
N SER A 89 -4.80 2.08 18.29
CA SER A 89 -5.04 0.94 19.17
C SER A 89 -3.73 0.34 19.68
N GLU A 90 -3.67 -0.02 20.97
CA GLU A 90 -2.54 -0.72 21.61
C GLU A 90 -2.69 -2.26 21.60
N SER A 91 -3.53 -2.81 20.72
CA SER A 91 -3.85 -4.25 20.71
C SER A 91 -2.85 -5.10 19.91
N LYS A 92 -2.70 -6.37 20.29
CA LYS A 92 -1.97 -7.42 19.53
C LYS A 92 -2.51 -7.65 18.10
N VAL A 93 -3.69 -7.12 17.76
CA VAL A 93 -4.34 -7.24 16.44
C VAL A 93 -3.95 -6.09 15.50
N ILE A 94 -2.93 -5.30 15.86
CA ILE A 94 -2.53 -4.09 15.15
C ILE A 94 -2.32 -4.33 13.64
N ASN A 95 -1.71 -5.45 13.25
CA ASN A 95 -1.42 -5.74 11.84
C ASN A 95 -2.68 -5.84 10.98
N THR A 96 -3.69 -6.54 11.49
CA THR A 96 -4.97 -6.73 10.78
C THR A 96 -5.70 -5.40 10.63
N ILE A 97 -5.69 -4.58 11.69
CA ILE A 97 -6.34 -3.26 11.67
C ILE A 97 -5.65 -2.35 10.65
N TYR A 98 -4.32 -2.28 10.67
CA TYR A 98 -3.56 -1.45 9.72
C TYR A 98 -3.78 -1.91 8.28
N VAL A 99 -3.59 -3.20 7.99
CA VAL A 99 -3.75 -3.72 6.62
C VAL A 99 -5.18 -3.53 6.13
N SER A 100 -6.20 -3.77 6.96
CA SER A 100 -7.61 -3.61 6.54
C SER A 100 -7.99 -2.15 6.31
N VAL A 101 -7.70 -1.25 7.26
CA VAL A 101 -8.06 0.17 7.18
C VAL A 101 -7.33 0.85 6.02
N ILE A 102 -6.02 0.62 5.87
CA ILE A 102 -5.24 1.24 4.79
C ILE A 102 -5.71 0.73 3.44
N SER A 103 -5.94 -0.58 3.30
CA SER A 103 -6.43 -1.15 2.04
C SER A 103 -7.83 -0.64 1.69
N ALA A 104 -8.71 -0.46 2.68
CA ALA A 104 -10.04 0.08 2.47
C ALA A 104 -10.00 1.56 2.07
N ALA A 105 -9.20 2.38 2.76
CA ALA A 105 -9.07 3.81 2.49
C ALA A 105 -8.49 4.08 1.09
N ILE A 106 -7.40 3.42 0.75
CA ILE A 106 -6.77 3.56 -0.58
C ILE A 106 -7.66 2.95 -1.66
N GLY A 107 -8.27 1.78 -1.40
CA GLY A 107 -9.19 1.14 -2.33
C GLY A 107 -10.39 2.01 -2.68
N ALA A 108 -10.97 2.71 -1.69
CA ALA A 108 -12.04 3.67 -1.90
C ALA A 108 -11.60 4.88 -2.75
N THR A 109 -10.34 5.31 -2.60
CA THR A 109 -9.77 6.44 -3.37
C THR A 109 -9.51 6.04 -4.83
N LEU A 110 -9.02 4.83 -5.06
CA LEU A 110 -8.62 4.34 -6.39
C LEU A 110 -9.73 3.59 -7.13
N GLY A 111 -10.89 3.38 -6.51
CA GLY A 111 -11.98 2.57 -7.09
C GLY A 111 -11.60 1.10 -7.25
N PHE A 112 -10.83 0.56 -6.31
CA PHE A 112 -10.25 -0.79 -6.40
C PHE A 112 -10.51 -1.63 -5.15
N ALA A 113 -10.60 -2.94 -5.31
CA ALA A 113 -10.98 -3.84 -4.23
C ALA A 113 -9.89 -3.92 -3.14
N ALA A 114 -10.23 -3.55 -1.90
CA ALA A 114 -9.32 -3.57 -0.75
C ALA A 114 -8.63 -4.92 -0.54
N ALA A 115 -9.33 -6.03 -0.78
CA ALA A 115 -8.79 -7.39 -0.64
C ALA A 115 -7.61 -7.67 -1.59
N LEU A 116 -7.54 -6.98 -2.74
CA LEU A 116 -6.45 -7.11 -3.70
C LEU A 116 -5.25 -6.22 -3.33
N LEU A 117 -5.48 -5.12 -2.60
CA LEU A 117 -4.42 -4.23 -2.10
C LEU A 117 -3.75 -4.75 -0.82
N ALA A 118 -4.47 -5.51 0.00
CA ALA A 118 -4.00 -5.96 1.31
C ALA A 118 -2.59 -6.58 1.31
N PRO A 119 -2.22 -7.45 0.36
CA PRO A 119 -0.85 -7.96 0.26
C PRO A 119 0.21 -6.89 0.00
N ALA A 120 -0.03 -5.98 -0.93
CA ALA A 120 0.92 -4.90 -1.23
C ALA A 120 1.05 -3.92 -0.07
N VAL A 121 -0.07 -3.63 0.62
CA VAL A 121 -0.08 -2.83 1.85
C VAL A 121 0.77 -3.50 2.95
N ALA A 122 0.61 -4.81 3.18
CA ALA A 122 1.40 -5.54 4.17
C ALA A 122 2.91 -5.52 3.86
N ILE A 123 3.28 -5.70 2.58
CA ILE A 123 4.68 -5.65 2.13
C ILE A 123 5.27 -4.26 2.37
N LEU A 124 4.56 -3.20 1.96
CA LEU A 124 5.04 -1.83 2.12
C LEU A 124 5.05 -1.39 3.60
N LEU A 125 4.14 -1.87 4.43
CA LEU A 125 4.18 -1.62 5.88
C LEU A 125 5.42 -2.25 6.53
N SER A 126 5.80 -3.46 6.12
CA SER A 126 7.08 -4.07 6.54
C SER A 126 8.28 -3.20 6.14
N ALA A 127 8.30 -2.71 4.88
CA ALA A 127 9.36 -1.82 4.42
C ALA A 127 9.42 -0.51 5.22
N VAL A 128 8.25 0.11 5.49
CA VAL A 128 8.13 1.31 6.33
C VAL A 128 8.61 1.04 7.75
N GLY A 129 8.26 -0.11 8.34
CA GLY A 129 8.69 -0.50 9.68
C GLY A 129 10.22 -0.63 9.78
N LYS A 130 10.87 -1.23 8.77
CA LYS A 130 12.34 -1.36 8.71
C LYS A 130 13.05 -0.02 8.53
N MET A 131 12.47 0.89 7.76
CA MET A 131 13.06 2.21 7.47
C MET A 131 12.76 3.25 8.57
N GLY A 132 11.64 3.10 9.27
CA GLY A 132 11.05 4.11 10.14
C GLY A 132 10.21 5.12 9.36
N ILE A 133 9.08 5.54 9.94
CA ILE A 133 8.11 6.44 9.29
C ILE A 133 8.76 7.78 8.92
N LYS A 134 9.59 8.33 9.81
CA LYS A 134 10.27 9.61 9.57
C LYS A 134 11.17 9.56 8.34
N ALA A 135 11.96 8.50 8.20
CA ALA A 135 12.84 8.32 7.05
C ALA A 135 12.03 8.13 5.77
N TYR A 136 11.01 7.26 5.81
CA TYR A 136 10.13 7.00 4.67
C TYR A 136 9.41 8.26 4.15
N CYS A 137 9.03 9.16 5.05
CA CYS A 137 8.34 10.41 4.73
C CYS A 137 9.27 11.58 4.40
N THR A 138 10.59 11.39 4.35
CA THR A 138 11.52 12.45 3.95
C THR A 138 11.19 12.94 2.53
N GLY A 139 11.06 14.27 2.37
CA GLY A 139 10.69 14.88 1.10
C GLY A 139 9.21 14.74 0.72
N PHE A 140 8.35 14.24 1.61
CA PHE A 140 6.90 14.36 1.47
C PHE A 140 6.47 15.73 2.01
N ASN A 141 6.45 16.75 1.15
CA ASN A 141 5.82 18.01 1.48
C ASN A 141 4.30 17.83 1.33
N THR A 142 3.56 18.19 2.38
CA THR A 142 2.10 18.26 2.40
C THR A 142 1.58 19.47 1.63
N ASP A 143 2.17 19.78 0.47
CA ASP A 143 1.63 20.84 -0.36
C ASP A 143 0.28 20.36 -0.91
N PRO A 144 -0.78 21.17 -0.79
CA PRO A 144 -2.09 20.80 -1.32
C PRO A 144 -1.96 20.49 -2.82
N PRO A 145 -2.79 19.59 -3.37
CA PRO A 145 -2.72 19.22 -4.77
C PRO A 145 -2.75 20.49 -5.62
N VAL A 146 -1.75 20.64 -6.49
CA VAL A 146 -1.77 21.66 -7.54
C VAL A 146 -3.01 21.38 -8.37
N ILE A 147 -4.06 22.17 -8.16
CA ILE A 147 -5.20 22.23 -9.07
C ILE A 147 -4.60 22.75 -10.37
N ILE A 148 -4.35 21.85 -11.32
CA ILE A 148 -4.13 22.25 -12.71
C ILE A 148 -5.43 22.92 -13.13
N LYS A 149 -5.47 24.25 -13.08
CA LYS A 149 -6.53 25.01 -13.72
C LYS A 149 -6.49 24.59 -15.18
N ARG A 150 -7.56 23.94 -15.63
CA ARG A 150 -7.78 23.70 -17.04
C ARG A 150 -8.06 25.07 -17.61
N ASP A 151 -7.06 25.67 -18.25
CA ASP A 151 -7.23 26.94 -18.96
C ASP A 151 -8.40 26.76 -19.95
N GLU A 152 -9.37 27.67 -19.84
CA GLU A 152 -10.55 27.77 -20.70
C GLU A 152 -10.19 28.20 -22.12
#